data_AF-A0AAD5N020-F1
#
_entry.id   AF-A0AAD5N020-F1
#
_cell.length_a   1.000
_cell.length_b   1.000
_cell.length_c   1.000
_cell.angle_alpha   90.00
_cell.angle_beta   90.00
_cell.angle_gamma   90.00
#
_symmetry.space_group_name_H-M   'P 1'
#
loop_
_entity.id
_entity.type
_entity.pdbx_description
1 polymer ?
#
loop_
_entity_poly.entity_id
_entity_poly.type
_entity_poly.pdbx_seq_one_letter_code
_entity_poly.pdbx_strand_id
1 'polypeptide(L)'
;MQLLRFSSFFDETEDSFRPNVNVCFNHSELLELLSLGVTDSDELGELHELLTRFFALSRSLCGLQLDDRILAVLSAMFIFDPSNMLDPSLVDAIVSTYTRLDEMLHTLIDEGSDGVGVAQAFARLLSTVTALRCVCRRLVQHFTAQNVDFLEKILGF
;
A
#
# COMPACT_ATOMS: atom_id res chain seq x y z
N MET A 1 1.99 0.06 7.08
CA MET A 1 2.94 1.07 6.54
C MET A 1 3.82 0.48 5.43
N GLN A 2 4.41 -0.72 5.61
CA GLN A 2 5.33 -1.33 4.64
C GLN A 2 4.69 -1.67 3.28
N LEU A 3 3.41 -2.08 3.22
CA LEU A 3 2.80 -2.53 1.95
C LEU A 3 2.55 -1.42 0.92
N LEU A 4 2.21 -0.19 1.34
CA LEU A 4 2.07 0.93 0.40
C LEU A 4 3.43 1.29 -0.23
N ARG A 5 4.48 1.30 0.59
CA ARG A 5 5.86 1.47 0.13
C ARG A 5 6.34 0.28 -0.71
N PHE A 6 5.89 -0.92 -0.40
CA PHE A 6 6.16 -2.09 -1.23
C PHE A 6 5.51 -1.95 -2.61
N SER A 7 4.27 -1.43 -2.66
CA SER A 7 3.58 -1.13 -3.92
C SER A 7 4.31 -0.09 -4.78
N SER A 8 5.09 0.83 -4.20
CA SER A 8 5.89 1.77 -4.99
C SER A 8 7.11 1.14 -5.67
N PHE A 9 7.47 -0.10 -5.32
CA PHE A 9 8.50 -0.87 -6.02
C PHE A 9 7.96 -1.71 -7.18
N PHE A 10 6.69 -1.53 -7.55
CA PHE A 10 6.07 -2.29 -8.62
C PHE A 10 6.58 -1.85 -10.00
N ASP A 11 7.14 -2.80 -10.74
CA ASP A 11 7.55 -2.66 -12.12
C ASP A 11 6.44 -3.16 -13.04
N GLU A 12 5.79 -2.24 -13.75
CA GLU A 12 4.70 -2.58 -14.67
C GLU A 12 5.15 -3.38 -15.90
N THR A 13 6.43 -3.29 -16.28
CA THR A 13 6.96 -3.95 -17.48
C THR A 13 7.14 -5.44 -17.27
N GLU A 14 7.49 -5.81 -16.04
CA GLU A 14 7.72 -7.21 -15.65
C GLU A 14 6.61 -7.80 -14.79
N ASP A 15 5.61 -7.00 -14.43
CA ASP A 15 4.50 -7.39 -13.55
C ASP A 15 5.00 -7.96 -12.21
N SER A 16 5.96 -7.27 -11.58
CA SER A 16 6.65 -7.74 -10.39
C SER A 16 7.05 -6.61 -9.44
N PHE A 17 7.32 -6.93 -8.17
CA PHE A 17 7.89 -5.97 -7.22
C PHE A 17 9.42 -6.09 -7.18
N ARG A 18 10.12 -4.96 -7.36
CA ARG A 18 11.57 -4.85 -7.40
C ARG A 18 12.10 -3.88 -6.33
N PRO A 19 12.08 -4.29 -5.05
CA PRO A 19 12.55 -3.43 -3.97
C PRO A 19 14.06 -3.15 -4.02
N ASN A 20 14.85 -4.03 -4.65
CA ASN A 20 16.26 -3.80 -4.95
C ASN A 20 16.66 -4.57 -6.22
N VAL A 21 17.88 -4.32 -6.71
CA VAL A 21 18.38 -4.90 -7.99
C VAL A 21 18.46 -6.42 -8.03
N ASN A 22 18.54 -7.09 -6.87
CA ASN A 22 18.71 -8.54 -6.77
C ASN A 22 17.44 -9.26 -6.35
N VAL A 23 16.35 -8.54 -6.13
CA VAL A 23 15.11 -9.07 -5.56
C VAL A 23 13.97 -8.73 -6.49
N CYS A 24 13.28 -9.77 -6.91
CA CYS A 24 12.10 -9.69 -7.74
C CYS A 24 11.03 -10.59 -7.11
N PHE A 25 9.81 -10.10 -7.10
CA PHE A 25 8.65 -10.81 -6.57
C PHE A 25 7.51 -10.70 -7.58
N ASN A 26 7.36 -11.70 -8.43
CA ASN A 26 6.15 -11.90 -9.21
C ASN A 26 5.03 -12.49 -8.35
N HIS A 27 3.83 -12.63 -8.93
CA HIS A 27 2.66 -13.09 -8.19
C HIS A 27 2.86 -14.49 -7.58
N SER A 28 3.42 -15.42 -8.35
CA SER A 28 3.65 -16.79 -7.90
C SER A 28 4.69 -16.87 -6.78
N GLU A 29 5.77 -16.08 -6.87
CA GLU A 29 6.81 -16.02 -5.83
C GLU A 29 6.27 -15.46 -4.51
N LEU A 30 5.43 -14.42 -4.54
CA LEU A 30 4.77 -13.92 -3.33
C LEU A 30 3.76 -14.89 -2.76
N LEU A 31 3.00 -15.56 -3.63
CA LEU A 31 2.06 -16.59 -3.19
C LEU A 31 2.78 -17.75 -2.51
N GLU A 32 3.88 -18.24 -3.10
CA GLU A 32 4.69 -19.31 -2.51
C GLU A 32 5.25 -18.87 -1.16
N LEU A 33 5.84 -17.67 -1.08
CA LEU A 33 6.38 -17.12 0.16
C LEU A 33 5.32 -16.99 1.26
N LEU A 34 4.14 -16.46 0.94
CA LEU A 34 3.08 -16.19 1.92
C LEU A 34 2.25 -17.43 2.28
N SER A 35 2.22 -18.45 1.40
CA SER A 35 1.53 -19.71 1.67
C SER A 35 2.36 -20.69 2.50
N LEU A 36 3.61 -20.35 2.85
CA LEU A 36 4.42 -21.17 3.74
C LEU A 36 3.71 -21.40 5.08
N GLY A 37 3.35 -22.65 5.35
CA GLY A 37 2.66 -23.05 6.58
C GLY A 37 1.13 -22.91 6.53
N VAL A 38 0.56 -22.45 5.41
CA VAL A 38 -0.90 -22.42 5.19
C VAL A 38 -1.35 -23.80 4.71
N THR A 39 -2.13 -24.50 5.53
CA THR A 39 -2.66 -25.83 5.18
C THR A 39 -4.14 -25.80 4.81
N ASP A 40 -4.83 -24.70 5.07
CA ASP A 40 -6.24 -24.52 4.75
C ASP A 40 -6.42 -24.07 3.29
N SER A 41 -7.24 -24.79 2.53
CA SER A 41 -7.52 -24.48 1.12
C SER A 41 -8.33 -23.20 0.96
N ASP A 42 -9.19 -22.85 1.93
CA ASP A 42 -9.99 -21.63 1.87
C ASP A 42 -9.10 -20.41 2.12
N GLU A 43 -8.18 -20.52 3.09
CA GLU A 43 -7.18 -19.49 3.38
C GLU A 43 -6.24 -19.26 2.19
N LEU A 44 -5.80 -20.34 1.53
CA LEU A 44 -4.98 -20.24 0.32
C LEU A 44 -5.74 -19.56 -0.84
N GLY A 45 -7.03 -19.86 -0.98
CA GLY A 45 -7.91 -19.22 -1.97
C GLY A 45 -8.06 -17.72 -1.72
N GLU A 46 -8.29 -17.32 -0.46
CA GLU A 46 -8.33 -15.92 -0.05
C GLU A 46 -7.00 -15.22 -0.34
N LEU A 47 -5.88 -15.81 0.04
CA LEU A 47 -4.55 -15.25 -0.19
C LEU A 47 -4.30 -14.99 -1.69
N HIS A 48 -4.65 -15.95 -2.55
CA HIS A 48 -4.54 -15.80 -3.99
C HIS A 48 -5.39 -14.63 -4.52
N GLU A 49 -6.63 -14.48 -4.05
CA GLU A 49 -7.51 -13.37 -4.43
C GLU A 49 -6.96 -12.03 -3.95
N LEU A 50 -6.49 -11.96 -2.71
CA LEU A 50 -5.90 -10.76 -2.13
C LEU A 50 -4.64 -10.32 -2.88
N LEU A 51 -3.74 -11.26 -3.20
CA LEU A 51 -2.54 -10.97 -4.01
C LEU A 51 -2.93 -10.50 -5.41
N THR A 52 -3.89 -11.15 -6.06
CA THR A 52 -4.37 -10.73 -7.39
C THR A 52 -4.87 -9.28 -7.36
N ARG A 53 -5.66 -8.92 -6.34
CA ARG A 53 -6.13 -7.53 -6.14
C ARG A 53 -4.98 -6.59 -5.81
N PHE A 54 -4.01 -7.02 -5.01
CA PHE A 54 -2.85 -6.23 -4.64
C PHE A 54 -1.98 -5.87 -5.85
N PHE A 55 -1.74 -6.82 -6.76
CA PHE A 55 -1.04 -6.56 -8.04
C PHE A 55 -1.83 -5.58 -8.92
N ALA A 56 -3.14 -5.78 -9.07
CA ALA A 56 -3.99 -4.87 -9.86
C ALA A 56 -3.99 -3.43 -9.31
N LEU A 57 -4.00 -3.28 -7.99
CA LEU A 57 -3.92 -1.97 -7.31
C LEU A 57 -2.52 -1.37 -7.40
N SER A 58 -1.47 -2.16 -7.30
CA SER A 58 -0.08 -1.70 -7.46
C SER A 58 0.17 -1.20 -8.88
N ARG A 59 -0.39 -1.87 -9.90
CA ARG A 59 -0.38 -1.37 -11.29
C ARG A 59 -1.13 -0.05 -11.43
N SER A 60 -2.30 0.06 -10.80
CA SER A 60 -3.07 1.31 -10.79
C SER A 60 -2.29 2.45 -10.12
N LEU A 61 -1.59 2.19 -9.01
CA LEU A 61 -0.74 3.15 -8.31
C LEU A 61 0.47 3.57 -9.15
N CYS A 62 1.13 2.63 -9.82
CA CYS A 62 2.26 2.92 -10.72
C CYS A 62 1.83 3.91 -11.82
N GLY A 63 0.66 3.70 -12.42
CA GLY A 63 0.09 4.61 -13.41
C GLY A 63 -0.33 5.99 -12.89
N LEU A 64 -0.33 6.23 -11.57
CA LEU A 64 -0.53 7.55 -10.97
C LEU A 64 0.77 8.34 -10.82
N GLN A 65 1.94 7.72 -11.06
CA GLN A 65 3.26 8.37 -11.01
C GLN A 65 3.46 9.20 -9.74
N LEU A 66 3.15 8.60 -8.58
CA LEU A 66 3.26 9.28 -7.29
C LEU A 66 4.72 9.64 -7.00
N ASP A 67 4.97 10.92 -6.73
CA ASP A 67 6.28 11.36 -6.25
C ASP A 67 6.50 10.98 -4.77
N ASP A 68 7.75 11.12 -4.31
CA ASP A 68 8.12 10.79 -2.92
C ASP A 68 7.35 11.63 -1.89
N ARG A 69 6.93 12.85 -2.25
CA ARG A 69 6.18 13.74 -1.35
C ARG A 69 4.77 13.21 -1.13
N ILE A 70 4.09 12.82 -2.21
CA ILE A 70 2.76 12.21 -2.17
C ILE A 70 2.83 10.88 -1.43
N LEU A 71 3.82 10.03 -1.72
CA LEU A 71 4.01 8.76 -1.01
C LEU A 71 4.24 8.95 0.49
N ALA A 72 5.01 9.97 0.89
CA ALA A 72 5.23 10.30 2.30
C ALA A 72 3.95 10.75 3.00
N VAL A 73 3.15 11.62 2.36
CA VAL A 73 1.86 12.08 2.91
C VAL A 73 0.87 10.92 3.03
N LEU A 74 0.72 10.11 1.99
CA LEU A 74 -0.14 8.92 2.02
C LEU A 74 0.30 7.93 3.10
N SER A 75 1.62 7.73 3.26
CA SER A 75 2.16 6.89 4.32
C SER A 75 1.81 7.42 5.71
N ALA A 76 1.94 8.74 5.93
CA ALA A 76 1.55 9.38 7.17
C ALA A 76 0.04 9.26 7.44
N MET A 77 -0.81 9.40 6.42
CA MET A 77 -2.26 9.20 6.56
C MET A 77 -2.62 7.77 6.97
N PHE A 78 -1.85 6.76 6.52
CA PHE A 78 -2.06 5.37 6.96
C PHE A 78 -1.68 5.16 8.43
N ILE A 79 -0.67 5.87 8.92
CA ILE A 79 -0.23 5.81 10.33
C ILE A 79 -1.24 6.53 11.22
N PHE A 80 -1.58 7.77 10.86
CA PHE A 80 -2.47 8.65 11.61
C PHE A 80 -3.94 8.47 11.23
N ASP A 81 -4.36 7.25 10.91
CA ASP A 81 -5.76 6.96 10.61
C ASP A 81 -6.61 6.92 11.89
N PRO A 82 -7.64 7.78 12.02
CA PRO A 82 -8.54 7.77 13.17
C PRO A 82 -9.22 6.42 13.42
N SER A 83 -9.43 5.62 12.37
CA SER A 83 -10.10 4.31 12.47
C SER A 83 -9.28 3.25 13.18
N ASN A 84 -7.97 3.48 13.36
CA ASN A 84 -7.05 2.55 14.02
C ASN A 84 -6.83 2.89 15.51
N MET A 85 -7.50 3.93 16.04
CA MET A 85 -7.25 4.44 17.38
C MET A 85 -7.98 3.64 18.46
N LEU A 86 -7.20 3.14 19.43
CA LEU A 86 -7.70 2.44 20.62
C LEU A 86 -7.85 3.38 21.83
N ASP A 87 -7.11 4.49 21.85
CA ASP A 87 -7.15 5.48 22.93
C ASP A 87 -8.04 6.67 22.54
N PRO A 88 -9.20 6.85 23.20
CA PRO A 88 -10.12 7.95 22.92
C PRO A 88 -9.52 9.34 23.15
N SER A 89 -8.52 9.47 24.02
CA SER A 89 -7.94 10.77 24.39
C SER A 89 -7.10 11.40 23.27
N LEU A 90 -6.65 10.59 22.31
CA LEU A 90 -5.83 11.03 21.17
C LEU A 90 -6.66 11.33 19.92
N VAL A 91 -7.95 10.97 19.90
CA VAL A 91 -8.80 11.03 18.70
C VAL A 91 -8.82 12.42 18.07
N ASP A 92 -9.04 13.48 18.86
CA ASP A 92 -9.12 14.84 18.34
C ASP A 92 -7.81 15.31 17.70
N ALA A 93 -6.67 14.97 18.32
CA ALA A 93 -5.35 15.30 17.81
C ALA A 93 -5.04 14.56 16.50
N ILE A 94 -5.45 13.29 16.42
CA ILE A 94 -5.28 12.46 15.22
C ILE A 94 -6.18 12.92 14.09
N VAL A 95 -7.45 13.21 14.36
CA VAL A 95 -8.38 13.77 13.36
C VAL A 95 -7.83 15.08 12.82
N SER A 96 -7.39 15.99 13.69
CA SER A 96 -6.78 17.26 13.26
C SER A 96 -5.52 17.04 12.39
N THR A 97 -4.69 16.07 12.75
CA THR A 97 -3.48 15.72 11.97
C THR A 97 -3.86 15.12 10.62
N TYR A 98 -4.84 14.22 10.57
CA TYR A 98 -5.32 13.60 9.35
C TYR A 98 -5.92 14.63 8.38
N THR A 99 -6.71 15.59 8.89
CA THR A 99 -7.23 16.69 8.08
C THR A 99 -6.11 17.54 7.46
N ARG A 100 -5.06 17.85 8.21
CA ARG A 100 -3.90 18.58 7.68
C ARG A 100 -3.16 17.79 6.59
N LEU A 101 -3.01 16.48 6.77
CA LEU A 101 -2.39 15.61 5.75
C LEU A 101 -3.25 15.55 4.48
N ASP A 102 -4.57 15.51 4.61
CA ASP A 102 -5.50 15.55 3.49
C ASP A 102 -5.41 16.87 2.71
N GLU A 103 -5.31 18.01 3.40
CA GLU A 103 -5.07 19.33 2.80
C GLU A 103 -3.72 19.36 2.05
N MET A 104 -2.64 18.86 2.67
CA MET A 104 -1.33 18.76 2.03
C MET A 104 -1.36 17.89 0.77
N LEU A 105 -2.10 16.78 0.80
CA LEU A 105 -2.24 15.89 -0.35
C LEU A 105 -2.91 16.60 -1.52
N HIS A 106 -3.99 17.36 -1.27
CA HIS A 106 -4.64 18.17 -2.30
C HIS A 106 -3.68 19.19 -2.91
N THR A 107 -2.90 19.90 -2.10
CA THR A 107 -1.92 20.88 -2.59
C THR A 107 -0.85 20.23 -3.47
N LEU A 108 -0.29 19.09 -3.06
CA LEU A 108 0.74 18.40 -3.85
C LEU A 108 0.23 17.90 -5.21
N ILE A 109 -1.04 17.48 -5.27
CA ILE A 109 -1.65 17.01 -6.52
C ILE A 109 -1.98 18.16 -7.45
N ASP A 110 -2.39 19.31 -6.90
CA ASP A 110 -2.60 20.53 -7.67
C ASP A 110 -1.27 21.06 -8.23
N GLU A 111 -0.19 21.07 -7.43
CA GLU A 111 1.16 21.43 -7.88
C GLU A 111 1.70 20.52 -8.99
N GLY A 112 1.38 19.22 -8.92
CA GLY A 112 1.82 18.22 -9.90
C GLY A 112 0.96 18.16 -11.17
N SER A 113 -0.12 18.95 -11.25
CA SER A 113 -1.06 18.92 -12.36
C SER A 113 -1.01 20.23 -13.15
N ASP A 114 -1.14 20.16 -14.47
CA ASP A 114 -1.30 21.34 -15.33
C ASP A 114 -2.69 22.02 -15.17
N GLY A 115 -3.39 21.79 -14.05
CA GLY A 115 -4.71 22.34 -13.72
C GLY A 115 -5.90 21.64 -14.38
N VAL A 116 -5.68 20.71 -15.32
CA VAL A 116 -6.75 19.97 -16.00
C VAL A 116 -6.94 18.59 -15.35
N GLY A 117 -8.15 18.32 -14.86
CA GLY A 117 -8.51 17.00 -14.34
C GLY A 117 -8.01 16.70 -12.92
N VAL A 118 -7.52 17.70 -12.18
CA VAL A 118 -7.06 17.59 -10.77
C VAL A 118 -8.06 16.82 -9.91
N ALA A 119 -9.34 17.19 -9.96
CA ALA A 119 -10.39 16.52 -9.18
C ALA A 119 -10.54 15.03 -9.54
N GLN A 120 -10.37 14.67 -10.82
CA GLN A 120 -10.44 13.29 -11.28
C GLN A 120 -9.19 12.51 -10.87
N ALA A 121 -8.00 13.11 -10.99
CA ALA A 121 -6.74 12.51 -10.53
C ALA A 121 -6.76 12.26 -9.01
N PHE A 122 -7.24 13.24 -8.25
CA PHE A 122 -7.43 13.14 -6.81
C PHE A 122 -8.42 12.04 -6.43
N ALA A 123 -9.59 12.01 -7.08
CA ALA A 123 -10.60 10.96 -6.83
C ALA A 123 -10.06 9.56 -7.16
N ARG A 124 -9.31 9.42 -8.27
CA ARG A 124 -8.65 8.15 -8.63
C ARG A 124 -7.62 7.74 -7.60
N LEU A 125 -6.80 8.68 -7.12
CA LEU A 125 -5.83 8.40 -6.07
C LEU A 125 -6.51 7.90 -4.80
N LEU A 126 -7.47 8.67 -4.27
CA LEU A 126 -8.19 8.30 -3.06
C LEU A 126 -8.87 6.93 -3.18
N SER A 127 -9.53 6.67 -4.32
CA SER A 127 -10.17 5.39 -4.58
C SER A 127 -9.17 4.23 -4.58
N THR A 128 -8.05 4.40 -5.28
CA THR A 128 -7.00 3.37 -5.40
C THR A 128 -6.34 3.11 -4.05
N VAL A 129 -5.99 4.16 -3.32
CA VAL A 129 -5.37 4.08 -1.99
C VAL A 129 -6.32 3.47 -0.96
N THR A 130 -7.60 3.81 -1.00
CA THR A 130 -8.62 3.22 -0.12
C THR A 130 -8.78 1.73 -0.41
N ALA A 131 -8.84 1.34 -1.67
CA ALA A 131 -8.89 -0.07 -2.06
C ALA A 131 -7.62 -0.82 -1.61
N LEU A 132 -6.44 -0.21 -1.79
CA LEU A 132 -5.16 -0.77 -1.34
C LEU A 132 -5.17 -0.99 0.17
N ARG A 133 -5.65 -0.02 0.94
CA ARG A 133 -5.76 -0.11 2.39
C ARG A 133 -6.64 -1.28 2.82
N CYS A 134 -7.79 -1.46 2.17
CA CYS A 134 -8.68 -2.60 2.45
C CYS A 134 -8.00 -3.94 2.16
N VAL A 135 -7.30 -4.06 1.04
CA VAL A 135 -6.54 -5.28 0.69
C VAL A 135 -5.42 -5.52 1.68
N CYS A 136 -4.60 -4.52 1.98
CA CYS A 136 -3.48 -4.61 2.93
C CYS A 136 -3.93 -5.03 4.33
N ARG A 137 -5.09 -4.55 4.80
CA ARG A 137 -5.65 -4.92 6.11
C ARG A 137 -5.99 -6.41 6.21
N ARG A 138 -6.37 -7.05 5.10
CA ARG A 138 -6.62 -8.49 5.05
C ARG A 138 -5.33 -9.25 4.79
N LEU A 139 -4.53 -8.77 3.85
CA LEU A 139 -3.27 -9.41 3.45
C LEU A 139 -2.30 -9.54 4.63
N VAL A 140 -2.25 -8.55 5.54
CA VAL A 140 -1.40 -8.60 6.75
C VAL A 140 -1.68 -9.82 7.63
N GLN A 141 -2.88 -10.40 7.57
CA GLN A 141 -3.23 -11.58 8.37
C GLN A 141 -2.50 -12.85 7.90
N HIS A 142 -2.02 -12.87 6.65
CA HIS A 142 -1.25 -13.98 6.09
C HIS A 142 0.27 -13.81 6.25
N PHE A 143 0.73 -12.72 6.88
CA PHE A 143 2.14 -12.54 7.20
C PHE A 143 2.46 -13.24 8.53
N THR A 144 3.18 -14.36 8.46
CA THR A 144 3.75 -14.96 9.67
C THR A 144 5.08 -14.29 10.03
N ALA A 145 5.51 -14.42 11.28
CA ALA A 145 6.79 -13.88 11.75
C ALA A 145 7.97 -14.33 10.88
N GLN A 146 7.95 -15.56 10.36
CA GLN A 146 9.02 -16.09 9.51
C GLN A 146 9.12 -15.34 8.17
N ASN A 147 7.98 -15.06 7.55
CA ASN A 147 7.87 -14.42 6.24
C ASN A 147 8.23 -12.93 6.38
N VAL A 148 7.81 -12.31 7.49
CA VAL A 148 8.18 -10.94 7.85
C VAL A 148 9.67 -10.82 8.04
N ASP A 149 10.30 -11.67 8.87
CA ASP A 149 11.75 -11.65 9.11
C ASP A 149 12.55 -11.84 7.80
N PHE A 150 12.05 -12.69 6.90
CA PHE A 150 12.65 -12.89 5.58
C PHE A 150 12.54 -11.64 4.71
N LEU A 151 11.36 -11.03 4.65
CA LEU A 151 11.12 -9.82 3.87
C LEU A 151 11.91 -8.63 4.43
N GLU A 152 11.98 -8.44 5.75
CA GLU A 152 12.75 -7.35 6.37
C GLU A 152 14.24 -7.45 6.01
N LYS A 153 14.83 -8.66 6.09
CA LYS A 153 16.22 -8.91 5.68
C LYS A 153 16.48 -8.59 4.21
N ILE A 154 15.54 -8.94 3.34
CA ILE A 154 15.64 -8.75 1.89
C ILE A 154 15.45 -7.28 1.49
N LEU A 155 14.52 -6.61 2.17
CA LEU A 155 14.18 -5.21 1.94
C LEU A 155 15.17 -4.23 2.61
N GLY A 156 16.03 -4.72 3.51
CA GLY A 156 17.06 -3.93 4.18
C GLY A 156 16.50 -3.04 5.30
N PHE A 157 15.45 -3.50 5.98
CA PHE A 157 14.90 -2.86 7.19
C PHE A 157 15.54 -3.44 8.46
#